data_AF-A0A316DGS3-F1
#
_entry.id   AF-A0A316DGS3-F1
#
_cell.length_a   1.000
_cell.length_b   1.000
_cell.length_c   1.000
_cell.angle_alpha   90.00
_cell.angle_beta   90.00
_cell.angle_gamma   90.00
#
_symmetry.space_group_name_H-M   'P 1'
#
loop_
_entity.id
_entity.type
_entity.pdbx_description
1 polymer ?
#
loop_
_entity_poly.entity_id
_entity_poly.type
_entity_poly.pdbx_seq_one_letter_code
_entity_poly.pdbx_strand_id
1 'polypeptide(L)'
;MTIVKFLSLVAFLVVLYILIGRYVPGRRIKLLAFLVLTLLVVSAVSSVYVYATNTAFRWSIDSRWNPTASHQSLSSSNALPLPPNTAFIARYSETGVSYFTPASEPELLSYFTSLADNHQTTKTHDTETWTILYQSHKYTIQIESYANPEGSVLRVDSNSY
;
A
#
# COMPACT_ATOMS: atom_id res chain seq x y z
N MET A 1 10.33 0.93 -6.49
CA MET A 1 11.00 2.27 -6.41
C MET A 1 11.47 2.60 -4.99
N THR A 2 11.96 1.61 -4.22
CA THR A 2 12.19 1.72 -2.77
C THR A 2 13.68 1.57 -2.38
N ILE A 3 14.42 0.68 -3.04
CA ILE A 3 15.83 0.40 -2.72
C ILE A 3 16.75 1.59 -3.03
N VAL A 4 16.58 2.23 -4.19
CA VAL A 4 17.42 3.39 -4.60
C VAL A 4 17.22 4.57 -3.66
N LYS A 5 15.98 4.86 -3.24
CA LYS A 5 15.67 5.94 -2.29
C LYS A 5 16.29 5.66 -0.91
N PHE A 6 16.30 4.39 -0.49
CA PHE A 6 16.94 3.98 0.76
C PHE A 6 18.47 4.15 0.72
N LEU A 7 19.12 3.72 -0.37
CA LEU A 7 20.56 3.91 -0.57
C LEU A 7 20.95 5.40 -0.57
N SER A 8 20.18 6.26 -1.22
CA SER A 8 20.41 7.71 -1.20
C SER A 8 20.26 8.32 0.20
N LEU A 9 19.28 7.86 0.99
CA LEU A 9 19.11 8.27 2.38
C LEU A 9 20.32 7.86 3.24
N VAL A 10 20.78 6.63 3.11
CA VAL A 10 21.95 6.13 3.86
C VAL A 10 23.20 6.93 3.49
N ALA A 11 23.44 7.18 2.20
CA ALA A 11 24.56 7.99 1.75
C ALA A 11 24.50 9.42 2.33
N PHE A 12 23.31 10.04 2.34
CA PHE A 12 23.11 11.36 2.94
C PHE A 12 23.42 11.37 4.45
N LEU A 13 22.98 10.35 5.19
CA LEU A 13 23.26 10.22 6.62
C LEU A 13 24.75 10.02 6.90
N VAL A 14 25.48 9.30 6.05
CA VAL A 14 26.94 9.14 6.15
C VAL A 14 27.67 10.47 5.88
N VAL A 15 27.21 11.26 4.92
CA VAL A 15 27.78 12.60 4.69
C VAL A 15 27.52 13.51 5.88
N LEU A 16 26.28 13.51 6.41
CA LEU A 16 25.91 14.29 7.60
C LEU A 16 26.75 13.89 8.82
N TYR A 17 27.00 12.59 8.99
CA TYR A 17 27.87 12.03 10.01
C TYR A 17 29.29 12.63 9.95
N ILE A 18 29.89 12.66 8.75
CA ILE A 18 31.24 13.22 8.53
C ILE A 18 31.27 14.72 8.82
N LEU A 19 30.23 15.45 8.40
CA LEU A 19 30.11 16.89 8.63
C LEU A 19 30.01 17.22 10.13
N ILE A 20 29.21 16.46 10.90
CA ILE A 20 29.10 16.66 12.36
C ILE A 20 30.45 16.43 13.05
N GLY A 21 31.18 15.38 12.66
CA GLY A 21 32.50 15.09 13.21
C GLY A 21 33.53 16.20 12.95
N ARG A 22 33.45 16.85 11.78
CA ARG A 22 34.40 17.87 11.34
C ARG A 22 34.07 19.27 11.84
N TYR A 23 32.79 19.66 11.86
CA TYR A 23 32.40 21.07 12.00
C TYR A 23 31.77 21.46 13.34
N VAL A 24 31.35 20.51 14.20
CA VAL A 24 30.71 20.86 15.49
C VAL A 24 31.77 21.07 16.57
N PRO A 25 32.03 22.29 17.09
CA PRO A 25 32.97 22.47 18.19
C PRO A 25 32.40 21.92 19.50
N GLY A 26 33.27 21.38 20.37
CA GLY A 26 32.88 20.86 21.70
C GLY A 26 32.60 19.35 21.73
N ARG A 27 33.40 18.63 22.54
CA ARG A 27 33.36 17.16 22.63
C ARG A 27 31.99 16.61 23.05
N ARG A 28 31.27 17.29 23.96
CA ARG A 28 29.95 16.87 24.44
C ARG A 28 28.87 16.99 23.36
N ILE A 29 28.89 18.07 22.58
CA ILE A 29 27.91 18.30 21.51
C ILE A 29 28.14 17.32 20.35
N LYS A 30 29.41 17.05 20.01
CA LYS A 30 29.77 16.00 19.03
C LYS A 30 29.24 14.63 19.45
N LEU A 31 29.44 14.24 20.72
CA LEU A 31 28.96 12.95 21.23
C LEU A 31 27.43 12.85 21.20
N LEU A 32 26.73 13.92 21.58
CA LEU A 32 25.27 13.94 21.56
C LEU A 32 24.73 13.87 20.12
N ALA A 33 25.31 14.63 19.20
CA ALA A 33 24.94 14.58 17.79
C ALA A 33 25.21 13.20 17.15
N PHE A 34 26.34 12.57 17.49
CA PHE A 34 26.66 11.21 17.07
C PHE A 34 25.65 10.20 17.61
N LEU A 35 25.27 10.32 18.89
CA LEU A 35 24.30 9.43 19.52
C LEU A 35 22.91 9.55 18.87
N VAL A 36 22.44 10.78 18.62
CA VAL A 36 21.18 11.04 17.92
C VAL A 36 21.21 10.45 16.51
N LEU A 37 22.29 10.66 15.76
CA LEU A 37 22.40 10.14 14.41
C LEU A 37 22.46 8.62 14.38
N THR A 38 23.14 7.99 15.33
CA THR A 38 23.19 6.53 15.48
C THR A 38 21.81 5.98 15.77
N LEU A 39 21.05 6.62 16.67
CA LEU A 39 19.66 6.24 16.96
C LEU A 39 18.76 6.34 15.73
N LEU A 40 18.91 7.39 14.90
CA LEU A 40 18.16 7.55 13.65
C LEU A 40 18.49 6.44 12.65
N VAL A 41 19.77 6.08 12.49
CA VAL A 41 20.18 4.99 11.60
C VAL A 41 19.62 3.65 12.09
N VAL A 42 19.73 3.35 13.39
CA VAL A 42 19.19 2.11 13.98
C VAL A 42 17.67 2.04 13.83
N SER A 43 16.97 3.17 14.02
CA SER A 43 15.52 3.26 13.81
C SER A 43 15.14 3.02 12.34
N ALA A 44 15.89 3.60 11.40
CA ALA A 44 15.65 3.42 9.97
C ALA A 44 15.87 1.96 9.54
N VAL A 45 16.97 1.34 9.97
CA VAL A 45 17.28 -0.07 9.66
C VAL A 45 16.22 -0.99 10.27
N SER A 46 15.84 -0.76 11.53
CA SER A 46 14.77 -1.52 12.19
C SER A 46 13.44 -1.39 11.43
N SER A 47 13.10 -0.20 10.96
CA SER A 47 11.86 0.04 10.19
C SER A 47 11.85 -0.72 8.86
N VAL A 48 13.00 -0.76 8.15
CA VAL A 48 13.13 -1.54 6.92
C VAL A 48 13.03 -3.04 7.20
N TYR A 49 13.63 -3.52 8.28
CA TYR A 49 13.54 -4.92 8.69
C TYR A 49 12.08 -5.32 8.99
N VAL A 50 11.34 -4.50 9.74
CA VAL A 50 9.92 -4.74 10.02
C VAL A 50 9.09 -4.69 8.73
N TYR A 51 9.36 -3.73 7.83
CA TYR A 51 8.69 -3.65 6.53
C TYR A 51 8.93 -4.90 5.65
N ALA A 52 10.11 -5.50 5.72
CA ALA A 52 10.42 -6.70 4.94
C ALA A 52 9.78 -7.98 5.52
N THR A 53 9.64 -8.05 6.85
CA THR A 53 9.22 -9.29 7.56
C THR A 53 7.75 -9.32 7.95
N ASN A 54 7.12 -8.15 8.14
CA ASN A 54 5.74 -8.03 8.58
C ASN A 54 4.85 -7.50 7.44
N THR A 55 4.06 -8.39 6.85
CA THR A 55 3.16 -8.09 5.74
C THR A 55 2.07 -7.08 6.12
N ALA A 56 1.50 -7.20 7.32
CA ALA A 56 0.48 -6.27 7.83
C ALA A 56 1.04 -4.84 7.94
N PHE A 57 2.24 -4.70 8.51
CA PHE A 57 2.92 -3.40 8.59
C PHE A 57 3.21 -2.84 7.20
N ARG A 58 3.75 -3.66 6.29
CA ARG A 58 4.01 -3.27 4.91
C ARG A 58 2.76 -2.72 4.23
N TRP A 59 1.64 -3.44 4.29
CA TRP A 59 0.38 -3.00 3.69
C TRP A 59 -0.14 -1.68 4.28
N SER A 60 0.01 -1.48 5.60
CA SER A 60 -0.37 -0.23 6.26
C SER A 60 0.48 0.98 5.84
N ILE A 61 1.74 0.74 5.49
CA ILE A 61 2.65 1.77 4.97
C ILE A 61 2.34 2.03 3.50
N ASP A 62 2.19 0.98 2.70
CA ASP A 62 1.93 1.11 1.27
C ASP A 62 0.59 1.80 1.00
N SER A 63 -0.44 1.59 1.82
CA SER A 63 -1.75 2.27 1.68
C SER A 63 -1.65 3.78 1.86
N ARG A 64 -0.72 4.25 2.70
CA ARG A 64 -0.52 5.67 3.01
C ARG A 64 0.44 6.36 2.05
N TRP A 65 1.51 5.67 1.64
CA TRP A 65 2.64 6.28 0.94
C TRP A 65 2.75 5.87 -0.53
N ASN A 66 2.09 4.78 -0.93
CA ASN A 66 2.07 4.29 -2.30
C ASN A 66 0.67 3.82 -2.72
N PRO A 67 -0.37 4.67 -2.58
CA PRO A 67 -1.72 4.29 -2.94
C PRO A 67 -1.86 4.11 -4.46
N THR A 68 -2.72 3.17 -4.83
CA THR A 68 -3.13 2.85 -6.19
C THR A 68 -4.58 3.32 -6.36
N ALA A 69 -4.79 4.26 -7.28
CA ALA A 69 -6.08 4.90 -7.47
C ALA A 69 -7.09 4.06 -8.28
N SER A 70 -6.60 3.09 -9.07
CA SER A 70 -7.46 2.32 -9.96
C SER A 70 -6.90 0.93 -10.23
N HIS A 71 -7.81 -0.03 -10.39
CA HIS A 71 -7.50 -1.34 -10.97
C HIS A 71 -7.40 -1.22 -12.49
N GLN A 72 -6.38 -1.83 -13.06
CA GLN A 72 -6.14 -1.87 -14.51
C GLN A 72 -5.78 -3.30 -14.92
N SER A 73 -6.50 -3.81 -15.92
CA SER A 73 -6.13 -5.03 -16.63
C SER A 73 -4.90 -4.77 -17.51
N LEU A 74 -4.10 -5.80 -17.75
CA LEU A 74 -3.08 -5.75 -18.81
C LEU A 74 -3.67 -5.88 -20.21
N SER A 75 -4.86 -6.48 -20.32
CA SER A 75 -5.55 -6.75 -21.59
C SER A 75 -6.55 -5.67 -21.99
N SER A 76 -6.82 -4.68 -21.13
CA SER A 76 -7.86 -3.67 -21.35
C SER A 76 -7.41 -2.29 -20.87
N SER A 77 -7.81 -1.24 -21.59
CA SER A 77 -7.59 0.16 -21.18
C SER A 77 -8.56 0.63 -20.10
N ASN A 78 -9.54 -0.19 -19.73
CA ASN A 78 -10.51 0.21 -18.71
C ASN A 78 -9.89 0.16 -17.32
N ALA A 79 -10.25 1.16 -16.53
CA ALA A 79 -9.77 1.30 -15.17
C ALA A 79 -10.97 1.37 -14.23
N LEU A 80 -11.04 0.48 -13.25
CA LEU A 80 -12.01 0.58 -12.16
C LEU A 80 -11.41 1.44 -11.06
N PRO A 81 -12.03 2.57 -10.66
CA PRO A 81 -11.59 3.35 -9.51
C PRO A 81 -11.57 2.50 -8.24
N LEU A 82 -10.49 2.62 -7.47
CA LEU A 82 -10.35 1.95 -6.18
C LEU A 82 -10.62 2.95 -5.04
N PRO A 83 -11.08 2.44 -3.87
CA PRO A 83 -11.21 3.26 -2.67
C PRO A 83 -9.91 4.03 -2.35
N PRO A 84 -10.01 5.19 -1.69
CA PRO A 84 -8.82 5.92 -1.27
C PRO A 84 -7.93 5.07 -0.36
N ASN A 85 -6.63 5.34 -0.38
CA ASN A 85 -5.62 4.60 0.40
C ASN A 85 -5.59 3.09 0.10
N THR A 86 -5.94 2.68 -1.12
CA THR A 86 -5.79 1.28 -1.54
C THR A 86 -4.36 1.03 -2.00
N ALA A 87 -3.68 0.01 -1.49
CA ALA A 87 -2.33 -0.40 -1.90
C ALA A 87 -2.37 -1.62 -2.81
N PHE A 88 -1.52 -1.64 -3.84
CA PHE A 88 -1.28 -2.86 -4.62
C PHE A 88 -0.56 -3.92 -3.77
N ILE A 89 -1.06 -5.16 -3.80
CA ILE A 89 -0.39 -6.31 -3.18
C ILE A 89 0.33 -7.14 -4.24
N ALA A 90 -0.44 -7.74 -5.15
CA ALA A 90 0.06 -8.68 -6.14
C ALA A 90 -0.91 -8.86 -7.29
N ARG A 91 -0.38 -9.11 -8.48
CA ARG A 91 -1.14 -9.53 -9.65
C ARG A 91 -1.13 -11.06 -9.72
N TYR A 92 -2.27 -11.69 -9.91
CA TYR A 92 -2.40 -13.15 -10.03
C TYR A 92 -2.88 -13.61 -11.43
N SER A 93 -3.37 -12.69 -12.27
CA SER A 93 -3.66 -12.94 -13.68
C SER A 93 -3.52 -11.64 -14.51
N GLU A 94 -3.72 -11.72 -15.83
CA GLU A 94 -3.71 -10.53 -16.69
C GLU A 94 -4.81 -9.53 -16.30
N THR A 95 -5.94 -10.03 -15.84
CA THR A 95 -7.14 -9.28 -15.48
C THR A 95 -7.35 -9.12 -13.96
N GLY A 96 -6.60 -9.89 -13.15
CA GLY A 96 -6.85 -10.09 -11.72
C GLY A 96 -5.71 -9.59 -10.82
N VAL A 97 -6.07 -8.73 -9.85
CA VAL A 97 -5.13 -8.09 -8.93
C VAL A 97 -5.68 -8.05 -7.51
N SER A 98 -4.81 -8.33 -6.53
CA SER A 98 -5.07 -8.17 -5.11
C SER A 98 -4.58 -6.81 -4.61
N TYR A 99 -5.41 -6.16 -3.80
CA TYR A 99 -5.16 -4.89 -3.17
C TYR A 99 -5.44 -4.95 -1.67
N PHE A 100 -4.80 -4.08 -0.89
CA PHE A 100 -5.12 -3.84 0.50
C PHE A 100 -5.79 -2.49 0.63
N THR A 101 -6.84 -2.37 1.44
CA THR A 101 -7.46 -1.09 1.76
C THR A 101 -7.79 -1.03 3.24
N PRO A 102 -7.61 0.10 3.93
CA PRO A 102 -8.04 0.25 5.32
C PRO A 102 -9.56 0.36 5.45
N ALA A 103 -10.30 0.50 4.34
CA ALA A 103 -11.75 0.58 4.37
C ALA A 103 -12.38 -0.75 4.82
N SER A 104 -13.41 -0.64 5.65
CA SER A 104 -14.22 -1.77 6.10
C SER A 104 -15.12 -2.30 4.98
N GLU A 105 -15.57 -3.55 5.08
CA GLU A 105 -16.49 -4.15 4.10
C GLU A 105 -17.74 -3.27 3.84
N PRO A 106 -18.44 -2.70 4.84
CA PRO A 106 -19.59 -1.82 4.57
C PRO A 106 -19.23 -0.55 3.78
N GLU A 107 -18.06 0.05 4.05
CA GLU A 107 -17.57 1.22 3.31
C GLU A 107 -17.24 0.86 1.86
N LEU A 108 -16.66 -0.33 1.65
CA LEU A 108 -16.38 -0.87 0.31
C LEU A 108 -17.66 -1.13 -0.47
N LEU A 109 -18.68 -1.70 0.18
CA LEU A 109 -19.96 -1.95 -0.45
C LEU A 109 -20.60 -0.63 -0.89
N SER A 110 -20.61 0.37 0.00
CA SER A 110 -21.14 1.70 -0.29
C SER A 110 -20.39 2.35 -1.47
N TYR A 111 -19.06 2.29 -1.45
CA TYR A 111 -18.20 2.84 -2.50
C TYR A 111 -18.49 2.22 -3.86
N PHE A 112 -18.43 0.89 -3.99
CA PHE A 112 -18.63 0.23 -5.28
C PHE A 112 -20.08 0.30 -5.76
N THR A 113 -21.06 0.32 -4.85
CA THR A 113 -22.46 0.55 -5.20
C THR A 113 -22.66 1.95 -5.78
N SER A 114 -21.96 2.96 -5.24
CA SER A 114 -22.03 4.33 -5.78
C SER A 114 -21.42 4.47 -7.18
N LEU A 115 -20.48 3.60 -7.54
CA LEU A 115 -19.85 3.58 -8.86
C LEU A 115 -20.62 2.75 -9.90
N ALA A 116 -21.36 1.74 -9.47
CA ALA A 116 -21.99 0.79 -10.39
C ALA A 116 -23.09 1.43 -11.25
N ASP A 117 -23.07 1.17 -12.55
CA ASP A 117 -23.98 1.74 -13.56
C ASP A 117 -25.47 1.51 -13.21
N ASN A 118 -25.79 0.39 -12.56
CA ASN A 118 -27.16 -0.02 -12.19
C ASN A 118 -27.37 -0.20 -10.68
N HIS A 119 -26.42 0.22 -9.83
CA HIS A 119 -26.44 0.00 -8.37
C HIS A 119 -26.70 -1.46 -7.91
N GLN A 120 -26.57 -2.44 -8.80
CA GLN A 120 -26.81 -3.84 -8.50
C GLN A 120 -25.48 -4.54 -8.18
N THR A 121 -25.26 -4.79 -6.89
CA THR A 121 -24.23 -5.69 -6.39
C THR A 121 -24.87 -7.04 -6.10
N THR A 122 -24.51 -8.07 -6.87
CA THR A 122 -24.97 -9.44 -6.57
C THR A 122 -23.97 -10.10 -5.62
N LYS A 123 -24.39 -10.43 -4.40
CA LYS A 123 -23.65 -11.28 -3.46
C LYS A 123 -23.94 -12.74 -3.78
N THR A 124 -22.93 -13.52 -4.14
CA THR A 124 -23.06 -14.98 -4.33
C THR A 124 -22.49 -15.70 -3.10
N HIS A 125 -23.13 -16.80 -2.68
CA HIS A 125 -22.93 -17.50 -1.40
C HIS A 125 -21.47 -17.93 -1.10
N ASP A 126 -21.14 -17.97 0.20
CA ASP A 126 -19.96 -18.54 0.89
C ASP A 126 -18.58 -17.90 0.68
N THR A 127 -18.46 -16.92 -0.20
CA THR A 127 -17.36 -15.95 -0.22
C THR A 127 -17.97 -14.59 -0.55
N GLU A 128 -17.51 -13.50 0.05
CA GLU A 128 -18.00 -12.13 -0.24
C GLU A 128 -17.55 -11.69 -1.63
N THR A 129 -18.12 -12.32 -2.65
CA THR A 129 -17.91 -12.00 -4.05
C THR A 129 -19.04 -11.07 -4.51
N TRP A 130 -18.67 -9.87 -4.94
CA TRP A 130 -19.55 -8.88 -5.54
C TRP A 130 -19.24 -8.75 -7.01
N THR A 131 -20.28 -8.69 -7.83
CA THR A 131 -20.14 -8.34 -9.23
C THR A 131 -20.66 -6.92 -9.42
N ILE A 132 -19.86 -6.07 -10.07
CA ILE A 132 -20.26 -4.71 -10.46
C ILE A 132 -20.11 -4.51 -11.96
N LEU A 133 -20.95 -3.64 -12.52
CA LEU A 133 -20.82 -3.13 -13.87
C LEU A 133 -20.41 -1.66 -13.76
N TYR A 134 -19.26 -1.30 -14.32
CA TYR A 134 -18.75 0.07 -14.34
C TYR A 134 -18.34 0.43 -15.76
N GLN A 135 -18.94 1.48 -16.33
CA GLN A 135 -18.73 1.89 -17.72
C GLN A 135 -18.92 0.72 -18.69
N SER A 136 -19.99 -0.06 -18.52
CA SER A 136 -20.29 -1.26 -19.32
C SER A 136 -19.27 -2.42 -19.22
N HIS A 137 -18.35 -2.39 -18.24
CA HIS A 137 -17.38 -3.46 -17.99
C HIS A 137 -17.68 -4.18 -16.68
N LYS A 138 -17.63 -5.51 -16.72
CA LYS A 138 -17.97 -6.35 -15.57
C LYS A 138 -16.71 -6.62 -14.73
N TYR A 139 -16.78 -6.25 -13.46
CA TYR A 139 -15.73 -6.55 -12.49
C TYR A 139 -16.27 -7.49 -11.43
N THR A 140 -15.46 -8.46 -11.04
CA THR A 140 -15.69 -9.33 -9.89
C THR A 140 -14.75 -8.90 -8.77
N ILE A 141 -15.31 -8.58 -7.61
CA ILE A 141 -14.61 -8.11 -6.44
C ILE A 141 -14.83 -9.12 -5.33
N GLN A 142 -13.76 -9.69 -4.78
CA GLN A 142 -13.80 -10.51 -3.59
C GLN A 142 -13.19 -9.76 -2.42
N ILE A 143 -13.83 -9.85 -1.27
CA ILE A 143 -13.37 -9.15 -0.07
C ILE A 143 -12.99 -10.19 0.99
N GLU A 144 -11.77 -10.03 1.50
CA GLU A 144 -11.25 -10.79 2.63
C GLU A 144 -10.96 -9.79 3.76
N SER A 145 -11.83 -9.74 4.76
CA SER A 145 -11.63 -8.87 5.93
C SER A 145 -10.55 -9.45 6.86
N TYR A 146 -9.52 -8.67 7.16
CA TYR A 146 -8.47 -9.06 8.10
C TYR A 146 -8.65 -8.30 9.42
N ALA A 147 -8.58 -9.02 10.54
CA ALA A 147 -8.62 -8.40 11.87
C ALA A 147 -7.35 -7.58 12.18
N ASN A 148 -6.27 -7.76 11.41
CA ASN A 148 -5.00 -7.06 11.62
C ASN A 148 -4.14 -7.13 10.34
N PRO A 149 -3.84 -6.01 9.65
CA PRO A 149 -4.16 -4.62 10.01
C PRO A 149 -5.65 -4.32 9.76
N GLU A 150 -6.23 -3.35 10.49
CA GLU A 150 -7.62 -2.88 10.30
C GLU A 150 -7.85 -2.52 8.82
N GLY A 151 -8.46 -3.44 8.08
CA GLY A 151 -8.66 -3.29 6.65
C GLY A 151 -9.04 -4.59 5.96
N SER A 152 -9.28 -4.49 4.67
CA SER A 152 -9.73 -5.58 3.83
C SER A 152 -8.77 -5.78 2.66
N VAL A 153 -8.62 -7.04 2.25
CA VAL A 153 -7.97 -7.39 0.99
C VAL A 153 -9.05 -7.48 -0.08
N LEU A 154 -8.88 -6.71 -1.15
CA LEU A 154 -9.73 -6.72 -2.33
C LEU A 154 -9.06 -7.57 -3.39
N ARG A 155 -9.73 -8.58 -3.94
CA ARG A 155 -9.32 -9.23 -5.19
C ARG A 155 -10.26 -8.77 -6.28
N VAL A 156 -9.72 -8.04 -7.25
CA VAL A 156 -10.49 -7.47 -8.35
C VAL A 156 -10.08 -8.17 -9.63
N ASP A 157 -11.06 -8.75 -10.33
CA ASP A 157 -10.92 -9.36 -11.64
C ASP A 157 -11.80 -8.62 -12.66
N SER A 158 -11.20 -8.23 -13.77
CA SER A 158 -11.92 -7.68 -14.92
C SER A 158 -12.30 -8.83 -15.85
N ASN A 159 -13.57 -9.25 -15.78
CA ASN A 159 -14.05 -10.29 -16.70
C ASN A 159 -14.03 -9.72 -18.12
N SER A 160 -13.11 -10.21 -18.92
CA SER A 160 -13.10 -9.97 -20.36
C SER A 160 -14.21 -10.83 -20.96
N TYR A 161 -15.22 -10.20 -21.58
CA TYR A 161 -16.09 -10.93 -22.51
C TYR A 161 -15.32 -11.24 -23.78
#